data_AF-A0A5B7X3T9-F1
#
_entry.id   AF-A0A5B7X3T9-F1
#
_cell.length_a   1.000
_cell.length_b   1.000
_cell.length_c   1.000
_cell.angle_alpha   90.00
_cell.angle_beta   90.00
_cell.angle_gamma   90.00
#
_symmetry.space_group_name_H-M   'P 1'
#
loop_
_entity.id
_entity.type
_entity.pdbx_description
1 polymer ?
#
loop_
_entity_poly.entity_id
_entity_poly.type
_entity_poly.pdbx_seq_one_letter_code
_entity_poly.pdbx_strand_id
1 'polypeptide(L)'
;MNYIKQLNSAFEKFYFDDRLNPTHISLYMALFQEWNSSRFAAEFFVNRRELMQVAKIGSKSTYHRCIVEMHQWGYLSYLPSNNPYKGSKIRMTTIRVKKEVFEEDCDLLLEKLADQHRPTSDPAVSRSSPISEQVMDRHRPIGGQALVPYINNSKQINKNKQPKDLQAVLLFFTEKSFSAEEGNKFFEYYQRKNWKTSDEQEIKNWQAVAITWMDRVELFGSQNSQIKKRTSQNRDNLKTTKMKDYGQPL
;
A
#
# COMPACT_ATOMS: atom_id res chain seq x y z
N MET A 1 20.09 12.46 1.00
CA MET A 1 18.82 11.82 0.55
C MET A 1 18.65 10.52 1.31
N ASN A 2 17.55 10.31 2.04
CA ASN A 2 17.28 8.99 2.65
C ASN A 2 16.57 8.11 1.62
N TYR A 3 17.30 7.16 1.02
CA TYR A 3 16.81 6.37 -0.11
C TYR A 3 15.62 5.48 0.28
N ILE A 4 15.61 4.93 1.51
CA ILE A 4 14.53 4.08 2.02
C ILE A 4 13.25 4.91 2.13
N LYS A 5 13.33 6.10 2.73
CA LYS A 5 12.18 7.00 2.85
C LYS A 5 11.63 7.40 1.49
N GLN A 6 12.51 7.81 0.55
CA GLN A 6 12.09 8.16 -0.81
C GLN A 6 11.40 7.00 -1.54
N LEU A 7 11.93 5.78 -1.40
CA LEU A 7 11.35 4.60 -2.03
C LEU A 7 9.99 4.24 -1.42
N ASN A 8 9.87 4.28 -0.09
CA ASN A 8 8.61 4.03 0.60
C ASN A 8 7.54 5.08 0.21
N SER A 9 7.90 6.35 0.14
CA SER A 9 6.99 7.41 -0.33
C SER A 9 6.59 7.23 -1.79
N ALA A 10 7.46 6.67 -2.63
CA ALA A 10 7.11 6.31 -4.00
C ALA A 10 6.10 5.17 -4.04
N PHE A 11 6.30 4.12 -3.24
CA PHE A 11 5.36 3.00 -3.14
C PHE A 11 3.99 3.41 -2.62
N GLU A 12 3.93 4.30 -1.63
CA GLU A 12 2.68 4.87 -1.16
C GLU A 12 1.96 5.61 -2.29
N LYS A 13 2.67 6.46 -3.04
CA LYS A 13 2.09 7.09 -4.23
C LYS A 13 1.65 6.10 -5.31
N PHE A 14 2.33 4.97 -5.46
CA PHE A 14 1.94 3.94 -6.42
C PHE A 14 0.67 3.22 -5.99
N TYR A 15 0.50 3.02 -4.68
CA TYR A 15 -0.68 2.36 -4.13
C TYR A 15 -1.96 3.16 -4.38
N PHE A 16 -1.90 4.48 -4.30
CA PHE A 16 -3.05 5.36 -4.50
C PHE A 16 -3.26 5.82 -5.96
N ASP A 17 -2.34 5.51 -6.88
CA ASP A 17 -2.45 5.94 -8.28
C ASP A 17 -2.82 4.76 -9.19
N ASP A 18 -4.12 4.63 -9.46
CA ASP A 18 -4.69 3.57 -10.31
C ASP A 18 -4.24 3.65 -11.79
N ARG A 19 -3.60 4.76 -12.21
CA ARG A 19 -3.11 4.91 -13.59
C ARG A 19 -1.84 4.10 -13.85
N LEU A 20 -1.15 3.65 -12.79
CA LEU A 20 0.12 2.94 -12.89
C LEU A 20 -0.06 1.44 -13.20
N ASN A 21 0.29 1.08 -14.43
CA ASN A 21 0.53 -0.33 -14.78
C ASN A 21 1.83 -0.90 -14.17
N PRO A 22 1.96 -2.24 -14.02
CA PRO A 22 3.19 -2.89 -13.54
C PRO A 22 4.45 -2.52 -14.35
N THR A 23 4.30 -2.21 -15.63
CA THR A 23 5.39 -1.74 -16.49
C THR A 23 5.96 -0.40 -16.04
N HIS A 24 5.11 0.51 -15.54
CA HIS A 24 5.55 1.79 -14.97
C HIS A 24 6.35 1.58 -13.69
N ILE A 25 5.87 0.69 -12.82
CA ILE A 25 6.55 0.35 -11.57
C ILE A 25 7.93 -0.25 -11.89
N SER A 26 7.98 -1.21 -12.82
CA SER A 26 9.25 -1.80 -13.25
C SER A 26 10.22 -0.76 -13.82
N LEU A 27 9.73 0.15 -14.67
CA LEU A 27 10.52 1.24 -15.23
C LEU A 27 11.02 2.22 -14.16
N TYR A 28 10.16 2.58 -13.20
CA TYR A 28 10.53 3.41 -12.07
C TYR A 28 11.65 2.77 -11.26
N MET A 29 11.54 1.48 -10.95
CA MET A 29 12.54 0.76 -10.15
C MET A 29 13.88 0.70 -10.87
N ALA A 30 13.88 0.46 -12.19
CA ALA A 30 15.10 0.51 -12.99
C ALA A 30 15.74 1.91 -12.97
N LEU A 31 14.94 2.97 -13.12
CA LEU A 31 15.40 4.35 -13.04
C LEU A 31 15.91 4.73 -11.65
N PHE A 32 15.25 4.25 -10.61
CA PHE A 32 15.63 4.50 -9.23
C PHE A 32 16.96 3.83 -8.89
N GLN A 33 17.19 2.61 -9.39
CA GLN A 33 18.49 1.94 -9.29
C GLN A 33 19.59 2.75 -9.99
N GLU A 34 19.34 3.23 -11.20
CA GLU A 34 20.30 4.06 -11.95
C GLU A 34 20.58 5.40 -11.24
N TRP A 35 19.56 6.00 -10.64
CA TRP A 35 19.66 7.22 -9.86
C TRP A 35 20.51 7.00 -8.58
N ASN A 36 20.34 5.85 -7.93
CA ASN A 36 21.16 5.44 -6.78
C ASN A 36 22.63 5.24 -7.18
N SER A 37 22.89 4.58 -8.31
CA SER A 37 24.24 4.44 -8.88
C SER A 37 24.88 5.79 -9.20
N SER A 38 24.06 6.75 -9.65
CA SER A 38 24.44 8.15 -9.91
C SER A 38 24.53 9.02 -8.65
N ARG A 39 24.54 8.42 -7.45
CA ARG A 39 24.62 9.10 -6.14
C ARG A 39 23.52 10.16 -5.93
N PHE A 40 22.33 9.91 -6.45
CA PHE A 40 21.19 10.82 -6.39
C PHE A 40 21.45 12.20 -7.01
N ALA A 41 22.20 12.25 -8.11
CA ALA A 41 22.42 13.47 -8.88
C ALA A 41 21.09 14.15 -9.27
N ALA A 42 21.11 15.49 -9.38
CA ALA A 42 19.94 16.27 -9.78
C ALA A 42 19.44 15.87 -11.18
N GLU A 43 20.35 15.51 -12.08
CA GLU A 43 20.08 14.97 -13.40
C GLU A 43 21.10 13.88 -13.71
N PHE A 44 20.68 12.82 -14.39
CA PHE A 44 21.57 11.75 -14.85
C PHE A 44 21.20 11.30 -16.26
N PHE A 45 22.19 10.72 -16.94
CA PHE A 45 22.01 10.19 -18.28
C PHE A 45 21.54 8.74 -18.21
N VAL A 46 20.66 8.35 -19.13
CA VAL A 46 20.19 6.97 -19.25
C VAL A 46 20.37 6.44 -20.66
N ASN A 47 20.80 5.18 -20.72
CA ASN A 47 20.81 4.39 -21.94
C ASN A 47 19.50 3.62 -22.06
N ARG A 48 18.70 3.92 -23.09
CA ARG A 48 17.43 3.24 -23.35
C ARG A 48 17.56 1.71 -23.39
N ARG A 49 18.63 1.18 -24.02
CA ARG A 49 18.79 -0.27 -24.20
C ARG A 49 18.95 -0.99 -22.87
N GLU A 50 19.82 -0.47 -22.01
CA GLU A 50 20.05 -1.02 -20.68
C GLU A 50 18.79 -0.87 -19.80
N LEU A 51 18.19 0.32 -19.81
CA LEU A 51 17.01 0.58 -19.00
C LEU A 51 15.82 -0.33 -19.37
N MET A 52 15.63 -0.60 -20.67
CA MET A 52 14.64 -1.57 -21.15
C MET A 52 14.94 -3.00 -20.64
N GLN A 53 16.21 -3.43 -20.65
CA GLN A 53 16.59 -4.75 -20.16
C GLN A 53 16.39 -4.91 -18.65
N VAL A 54 16.74 -3.89 -17.87
CA VAL A 54 16.57 -3.86 -16.41
C VAL A 54 15.08 -3.84 -16.06
N ALA A 55 14.30 -2.98 -16.73
CA ALA A 55 12.85 -2.86 -16.53
C ALA A 55 12.03 -4.01 -17.14
N LYS A 56 12.67 -4.98 -17.79
CA LYS A 56 12.01 -6.10 -18.49
C LYS A 56 10.99 -5.66 -19.55
N ILE A 57 11.28 -4.56 -20.25
CA ILE A 57 10.46 -4.04 -21.34
C ILE A 57 11.07 -4.48 -22.67
N GLY A 58 10.36 -5.34 -23.41
CA GLY A 58 10.81 -5.80 -24.73
C GLY A 58 10.54 -4.81 -25.88
N SER A 59 9.50 -3.99 -25.77
CA SER A 59 9.06 -3.10 -26.85
C SER A 59 9.49 -1.65 -26.66
N LYS A 60 10.05 -1.04 -27.71
CA LYS A 60 10.41 0.38 -27.74
C LYS A 60 9.18 1.28 -27.57
N SER A 61 8.05 0.93 -28.18
CA SER A 61 6.82 1.74 -28.07
C SER A 61 6.30 1.74 -26.64
N THR A 62 6.33 0.60 -25.95
CA THR A 62 5.94 0.49 -24.53
C THR A 62 6.85 1.33 -23.65
N TYR A 63 8.17 1.26 -23.86
CA TYR A 63 9.13 2.10 -23.12
C TYR A 63 8.83 3.59 -23.28
N HIS A 64 8.68 4.05 -24.52
CA HIS A 64 8.44 5.46 -24.82
C HIS A 64 7.10 5.96 -24.28
N ARG A 65 6.05 5.13 -24.34
CA ARG A 65 4.76 5.45 -23.72
C ARG A 65 4.91 5.59 -22.21
N CYS A 66 5.46 4.59 -21.53
CA CYS A 66 5.57 4.58 -20.08
C CYS A 66 6.42 5.73 -19.54
N ILE A 67 7.55 6.06 -20.18
CA ILE A 67 8.41 7.15 -19.71
C ILE A 67 7.74 8.53 -19.88
N VAL A 68 6.96 8.71 -20.95
CA VAL A 68 6.19 9.93 -21.20
C VAL A 68 5.03 10.05 -20.22
N GLU A 69 4.31 8.97 -19.95
CA GLU A 69 3.24 8.93 -18.96
C GLU A 69 3.77 9.27 -17.55
N MET A 70 4.89 8.65 -17.14
CA MET A 70 5.54 8.98 -15.86
C MET A 70 6.05 10.42 -15.77
N HIS A 71 6.45 11.01 -16.91
CA HIS A 71 6.80 12.41 -16.99
C HIS A 71 5.57 13.31 -16.78
N GLN A 72 4.46 13.01 -17.44
CA GLN A 72 3.20 13.75 -17.33
C GLN A 72 2.60 13.69 -15.93
N TRP A 73 2.72 12.54 -15.25
CA TRP A 73 2.23 12.38 -13.87
C TRP A 73 3.18 12.95 -12.81
N GLY A 74 4.33 13.49 -13.22
CA GLY A 74 5.25 14.17 -12.31
C GLY A 74 6.10 13.24 -11.45
N TYR A 75 6.19 11.95 -11.78
CA TYR A 75 7.13 11.03 -11.11
C TYR A 75 8.58 11.32 -11.49
N LEU A 76 8.80 11.82 -12.71
CA LEU A 76 10.11 12.21 -13.23
C LEU A 76 10.01 13.36 -14.25
N SER A 77 11.14 13.98 -14.57
CA SER A 77 11.29 14.84 -15.74
C SER A 77 12.12 14.12 -16.79
N TYR A 78 11.54 13.86 -17.97
CA TYR A 78 12.22 13.21 -19.08
C TYR A 78 12.70 14.26 -20.10
N LEU A 79 14.00 14.28 -20.36
CA LEU A 79 14.66 15.18 -21.31
C LEU A 79 15.23 14.33 -22.46
N PRO A 80 14.47 14.13 -23.55
CA PRO A 80 14.89 13.29 -24.66
C PRO A 80 16.13 13.86 -25.34
N SER A 81 16.99 12.98 -25.82
CA SER A 81 18.18 13.32 -26.60
C SER A 81 18.23 12.43 -27.82
N ASN A 82 18.47 13.04 -28.99
CA ASN A 82 18.65 12.33 -30.24
C ASN A 82 20.10 11.86 -30.43
N ASN A 83 21.01 12.18 -29.51
CA ASN A 83 22.41 11.79 -29.60
C ASN A 83 22.64 10.36 -29.04
N PRO A 84 23.04 9.39 -29.88
CA PRO A 84 23.28 8.00 -29.44
C PRO A 84 24.35 7.86 -28.36
N TYR A 85 25.30 8.81 -28.27
CA TYR A 85 26.45 8.76 -27.37
C TYR A 85 26.21 9.50 -26.05
N LYS A 86 25.23 10.39 -25.99
CA LYS A 86 24.94 11.18 -24.77
C LYS A 86 23.75 10.65 -23.97
N GLY A 87 22.93 9.76 -24.52
CA GLY A 87 21.75 9.22 -23.82
C GLY A 87 20.69 10.29 -23.53
N SER A 88 19.50 9.87 -23.11
CA SER A 88 18.48 10.82 -22.63
C SER A 88 18.80 11.25 -21.20
N LYS A 89 18.42 12.45 -20.80
CA LYS A 89 18.56 12.89 -19.40
C LYS A 89 17.26 12.66 -18.63
N ILE A 90 17.40 12.29 -17.37
CA ILE A 90 16.28 12.11 -16.45
C ILE A 90 16.58 12.83 -15.14
N ARG A 91 15.54 13.45 -14.59
CA ARG A 91 15.51 13.96 -13.22
C ARG A 91 14.38 13.26 -12.48
N MET A 92 14.70 12.62 -11.36
CA MET A 92 13.69 11.97 -10.52
C MET A 92 13.04 13.01 -9.60
N THR A 93 11.73 12.89 -9.39
CA THR A 93 11.02 13.79 -8.47
C THR A 93 11.19 13.29 -7.03
N THR A 94 11.79 14.10 -6.16
CA THR A 94 11.80 13.84 -4.72
C THR A 94 10.39 13.97 -4.16
N ILE A 95 9.87 12.91 -3.55
CA ILE A 95 8.56 12.94 -2.91
C ILE A 95 8.83 13.41 -1.48
N ARG A 96 8.74 14.73 -1.27
CA ARG A 96 8.83 15.28 0.09
C ARG A 96 7.54 14.93 0.82
N VAL A 97 7.65 14.06 1.81
CA VAL A 97 6.63 13.97 2.85
C VAL A 97 6.63 15.34 3.53
N LYS A 98 5.54 16.11 3.39
CA LYS A 98 5.33 17.28 4.25
C LYS A 98 5.20 16.71 5.64
N LYS A 99 6.26 16.83 6.44
CA LYS A 99 6.20 16.55 7.87
C LYS A 99 5.39 17.68 8.48
N GLU A 100 4.07 17.57 8.44
CA GLU A 100 3.28 18.25 9.45
C GLU A 100 3.70 17.60 10.78
N VAL A 101 4.19 18.46 11.68
CA VAL A 101 4.77 18.09 12.95
C VAL A 101 3.65 17.53 13.84
N PHE A 102 3.65 16.22 14.03
CA PHE A 102 3.01 15.52 15.17
C PHE A 102 3.90 14.32 15.51
N GLU A 103 5.14 14.60 15.91
CA GLU A 103 6.16 13.56 16.17
C GLU A 103 6.66 13.67 17.62
N GLU A 104 5.73 13.67 18.57
CA GLU A 104 6.06 13.55 20.00
C GLU A 104 5.31 12.41 20.72
N ASP A 105 4.23 11.85 20.16
CA ASP A 105 3.42 10.83 20.87
C ASP A 105 3.69 9.37 20.46
N CYS A 106 4.30 9.12 19.28
CA CYS A 106 4.51 7.75 18.80
C CYS A 106 5.73 7.05 19.42
N ASP A 107 6.79 7.79 19.79
CA ASP A 107 8.01 7.19 20.36
C ASP A 107 7.78 6.66 21.78
N LEU A 108 6.90 7.30 22.57
CA LEU A 108 6.56 6.86 23.93
C LEU A 108 5.76 5.55 23.97
N LEU A 109 4.96 5.25 22.93
CA LEU A 109 4.17 4.01 22.87
C LEU A 109 5.00 2.79 22.46
N LEU A 110 6.02 2.98 21.61
CA LEU A 110 6.94 1.91 21.21
C LEU A 110 7.83 1.47 22.38
N GLU A 111 8.31 2.40 23.19
CA GLU A 111 9.14 2.11 24.37
C GLU A 111 8.35 1.39 25.48
N LYS A 112 7.08 1.79 25.71
CA LYS A 112 6.19 1.11 26.67
C LYS A 112 5.84 -0.33 26.28
N LEU A 113 5.71 -0.63 24.98
CA LEU A 113 5.42 -1.99 24.51
C LEU A 113 6.66 -2.90 24.55
N ALA A 114 7.86 -2.33 24.38
CA ALA A 114 9.12 -3.07 24.49
C ALA A 114 9.40 -3.56 25.93
N ASP A 115 9.00 -2.81 26.95
CA ASP A 115 9.15 -3.22 28.36
C ASP A 115 8.19 -4.35 28.79
N GLN A 116 7.12 -4.58 28.03
CA GLN A 116 6.13 -5.63 28.35
C GLN A 116 6.55 -7.04 27.91
N HIS A 117 7.64 -7.16 27.13
CA HIS A 117 8.16 -8.44 26.62
C HIS A 117 9.63 -8.70 27.01
N ARG A 118 9.98 -8.52 28.28
CA ARG A 118 11.17 -9.18 28.84
C ARG A 118 10.79 -10.60 29.28
N PRO A 119 11.35 -11.66 28.67
CA PRO A 119 11.15 -13.01 29.17
C PRO A 119 11.89 -13.15 30.51
N THR A 120 11.16 -13.52 31.55
CA THR A 120 11.72 -13.89 32.86
C THR A 120 12.66 -15.07 32.66
N SER A 121 13.96 -14.81 32.76
CA SER A 121 14.99 -15.84 32.78
C SER A 121 15.03 -16.50 34.15
N ASP A 122 14.37 -17.65 34.30
CA ASP A 122 14.68 -18.58 35.38
C ASP A 122 15.97 -19.35 35.04
N PRO A 123 16.92 -19.49 35.98
CA PRO A 123 18.18 -20.17 35.73
C PRO A 123 18.03 -21.68 35.96
N ALA A 124 18.03 -22.47 34.89
CA ALA A 124 18.20 -23.92 34.96
C ALA A 124 19.52 -24.34 34.30
N VAL A 125 20.48 -24.62 35.17
CA VAL A 125 21.72 -25.34 34.94
C VAL A 125 21.46 -26.69 34.29
N SER A 126 22.15 -27.01 33.19
CA SER A 126 22.90 -28.27 33.05
C SER A 126 23.67 -28.33 31.73
N ARG A 127 24.94 -28.66 31.87
CA ARG A 127 25.94 -28.98 30.83
C ARG A 127 25.49 -30.14 29.94
N SER A 128 25.97 -30.17 28.70
CA SER A 128 26.77 -31.27 28.12
C SER A 128 27.19 -30.97 26.69
N SER A 129 28.50 -30.95 26.43
CA SER A 129 29.08 -31.11 25.09
C SER A 129 28.98 -32.58 24.66
N PRO A 130 28.98 -32.86 23.35
CA PRO A 130 29.84 -33.92 22.81
C PRO A 130 30.57 -33.43 21.54
N ILE A 131 31.90 -33.54 21.52
CA ILE A 131 32.68 -34.66 20.96
C ILE A 131 32.70 -34.65 19.42
N SER A 132 33.91 -34.35 18.94
CA SER A 132 34.43 -34.57 17.60
C SER A 132 34.28 -36.03 17.19
N GLU A 133 33.60 -36.29 16.07
CA GLU A 133 33.78 -37.50 15.30
C GLU A 133 33.98 -37.13 13.82
N GLN A 134 35.17 -37.45 13.33
CA GLN A 134 35.48 -37.52 11.92
C GLN A 134 34.85 -38.79 11.36
N VAL A 135 34.08 -38.67 10.28
CA VAL A 135 33.75 -39.81 9.42
C VAL A 135 34.24 -39.49 8.02
N MET A 136 35.21 -40.29 7.60
CA MET A 136 35.63 -40.44 6.22
C MET A 136 34.46 -41.00 5.40
N ASP A 137 34.11 -40.35 4.29
CA ASP A 137 33.70 -41.15 3.14
C ASP A 137 34.17 -40.54 1.82
N ARG A 138 34.62 -41.45 0.97
CA ARG A 138 35.31 -41.28 -0.30
C ARG A 138 34.28 -41.32 -1.42
N HIS A 139 34.65 -40.71 -2.55
CA HIS A 139 34.08 -40.84 -3.90
C HIS A 139 33.10 -39.75 -4.39
N ARG A 140 33.64 -38.97 -5.33
CA ARG A 140 32.94 -38.23 -6.40
C ARG A 140 33.02 -39.06 -7.68
N PRO A 141 31.94 -39.16 -8.46
CA PRO A 141 31.90 -38.61 -9.83
C PRO A 141 30.59 -37.82 -10.06
N ILE A 142 30.64 -36.51 -10.34
CA ILE A 142 30.44 -35.91 -11.68
C ILE A 142 29.37 -36.63 -12.50
N GLY A 143 28.19 -36.01 -12.62
CA GLY A 143 27.18 -36.34 -13.64
C GLY A 143 25.72 -36.39 -13.19
N GLY A 144 25.23 -35.45 -12.38
CA GLY A 144 23.81 -35.37 -12.02
C GLY A 144 23.36 -33.91 -11.99
N GLN A 145 22.37 -33.57 -12.81
CA GLN A 145 21.74 -32.26 -12.85
C GLN A 145 21.16 -31.93 -11.46
N ALA A 146 21.45 -30.74 -10.94
CA ALA A 146 20.87 -30.27 -9.69
C ALA A 146 19.36 -30.07 -9.86
N LEU A 147 18.56 -30.91 -9.20
CA LEU A 147 17.12 -30.71 -9.09
C LEU A 147 16.89 -29.48 -8.19
N VAL A 148 16.62 -28.33 -8.81
CA VAL A 148 16.25 -27.11 -8.09
C VAL A 148 14.90 -27.37 -7.41
N PRO A 149 14.78 -27.20 -6.07
CA PRO A 149 13.47 -27.29 -5.43
C PRO A 149 12.56 -26.22 -6.02
N TYR A 150 11.43 -26.63 -6.58
CA TYR A 150 10.33 -25.73 -6.90
C TYR A 150 9.86 -25.11 -5.57
N ILE A 151 10.32 -23.90 -5.27
CA ILE A 151 9.82 -23.14 -4.14
C ILE A 151 8.42 -22.68 -4.54
N ASN A 152 7.43 -23.53 -4.28
CA ASN A 152 6.04 -23.12 -4.25
C ASN A 152 5.92 -22.08 -3.13
N ASN A 153 5.85 -20.80 -3.52
CA ASN A 153 5.39 -19.71 -2.67
C ASN A 153 3.90 -19.93 -2.35
N SER A 154 3.62 -20.92 -1.52
CA SER A 154 2.36 -21.03 -0.79
C SER A 154 2.36 -19.88 0.21
N LYS A 155 1.72 -18.77 -0.16
CA LYS A 155 1.32 -17.75 0.80
C LYS A 155 0.48 -18.48 1.85
N GLN A 156 1.03 -18.70 3.03
CA GLN A 156 0.22 -18.92 4.22
C GLN A 156 -0.57 -17.63 4.45
N ILE A 157 -1.73 -17.52 3.79
CA ILE A 157 -2.77 -16.58 4.18
C ILE A 157 -3.23 -17.10 5.53
N ASN A 158 -2.70 -16.53 6.61
CA ASN A 158 -3.19 -16.75 7.96
C ASN A 158 -4.71 -16.51 7.94
N LYS A 159 -5.49 -17.59 8.04
CA LYS A 159 -6.95 -17.57 8.07
C LYS A 159 -7.39 -17.10 9.47
N ASN A 160 -7.21 -15.81 9.75
CA ASN A 160 -7.76 -15.19 10.96
C ASN A 160 -9.26 -14.97 10.72
N LYS A 161 -10.07 -15.97 11.09
CA LYS A 161 -11.54 -15.96 10.92
C LYS A 161 -12.21 -14.84 11.71
N GLN A 162 -11.67 -14.51 12.89
CA GLN A 162 -12.22 -13.51 13.81
C GLN A 162 -11.08 -12.74 14.51
N PRO A 163 -11.29 -11.47 14.87
CA PRO A 163 -10.33 -10.75 15.71
C PRO A 163 -10.28 -11.41 17.09
N LYS A 164 -9.07 -11.55 17.64
CA LYS A 164 -8.87 -12.17 18.96
C LYS A 164 -9.45 -11.33 20.11
N ASP A 165 -9.55 -10.01 19.92
CA ASP A 165 -10.09 -9.06 20.89
C ASP A 165 -10.47 -7.72 20.20
N LEU A 166 -11.30 -6.90 20.85
CA LEU A 166 -11.65 -5.54 20.42
C LEU A 166 -10.39 -4.69 20.21
N GLN A 167 -9.37 -4.88 21.04
CA GLN A 167 -8.07 -4.19 20.91
C GLN A 167 -7.40 -4.45 19.56
N ALA A 168 -7.53 -5.67 19.01
CA ALA A 168 -6.96 -5.99 17.70
C ALA A 168 -7.68 -5.24 16.57
N VAL A 169 -8.98 -5.00 16.70
CA VAL A 169 -9.75 -4.20 15.74
C VAL A 169 -9.37 -2.73 15.86
N LEU A 170 -9.29 -2.21 17.08
CA LEU A 170 -8.89 -0.82 17.31
C LEU A 170 -7.48 -0.54 16.80
N LEU A 171 -6.51 -1.42 17.08
CA LEU A 171 -5.16 -1.31 16.56
C LEU A 171 -5.14 -1.33 15.03
N PHE A 172 -5.95 -2.18 14.40
CA PHE A 172 -6.05 -2.25 12.94
C PHE A 172 -6.63 -0.97 12.32
N PHE A 173 -7.65 -0.36 12.95
CA PHE A 173 -8.21 0.90 12.48
C PHE A 173 -7.23 2.06 12.66
N THR A 174 -6.55 2.14 13.82
CA THR A 174 -5.52 3.14 14.08
C THR A 174 -4.31 2.98 13.15
N GLU A 175 -3.86 1.75 12.87
CA GLU A 175 -2.79 1.45 11.90
C GLU A 175 -3.15 1.94 10.49
N LYS A 176 -4.44 1.87 10.13
CA LYS A 176 -4.96 2.42 8.87
C LYS A 176 -5.27 3.91 8.92
N SER A 177 -4.87 4.60 9.99
CA SER A 177 -5.16 6.02 10.21
C SER A 177 -6.67 6.36 10.22
N PHE A 178 -7.51 5.37 10.53
CA PHE A 178 -8.95 5.56 10.73
C PHE A 178 -9.25 5.81 12.21
N SER A 179 -10.35 6.54 12.46
CA SER A 179 -10.79 6.85 13.82
C SER A 179 -11.13 5.57 14.61
N ALA A 180 -10.68 5.53 15.86
CA ALA A 180 -10.95 4.43 16.79
C ALA A 180 -12.45 4.25 17.08
N GLU A 181 -13.25 5.32 16.97
CA GLU A 181 -14.70 5.27 17.13
C GLU A 181 -15.37 4.43 16.03
N GLU A 182 -14.88 4.53 14.79
CA GLU A 182 -15.37 3.74 13.66
C GLU A 182 -15.00 2.26 13.82
N GLY A 183 -13.84 1.97 14.43
CA GLY A 183 -13.43 0.62 14.80
C GLY A 183 -14.37 -0.03 15.83
N ASN A 184 -14.78 0.75 16.85
CA ASN A 184 -15.79 0.30 17.82
C ASN A 184 -17.15 0.02 17.14
N LYS A 185 -17.62 0.94 16.29
CA LYS A 185 -18.88 0.76 15.53
C LYS A 185 -18.84 -0.50 14.65
N PHE A 186 -17.70 -0.74 13.98
CA PHE A 186 -17.49 -1.94 13.18
C PHE A 186 -17.59 -3.21 14.02
N PHE A 187 -16.89 -3.26 15.16
CA PHE A 187 -16.89 -4.41 16.04
C PHE A 187 -18.29 -4.71 16.58
N GLU A 188 -19.00 -3.70 17.10
CA GLU A 188 -20.37 -3.88 17.60
C GLU A 188 -21.33 -4.40 16.51
N TYR A 189 -21.22 -3.88 15.29
CA TYR A 189 -22.08 -4.28 14.18
C TYR A 189 -21.88 -5.76 13.82
N TYR A 190 -20.62 -6.20 13.70
CA TYR A 190 -20.33 -7.60 13.38
C TYR A 190 -20.48 -8.54 14.56
N GLN A 191 -20.36 -8.05 15.80
CA GLN A 191 -20.68 -8.81 17.00
C GLN A 191 -22.18 -9.13 17.06
N ARG A 192 -23.07 -8.15 16.77
CA ARG A 192 -24.52 -8.39 16.67
C ARG A 192 -24.88 -9.33 15.51
N LYS A 193 -24.11 -9.30 14.42
CA LYS A 193 -24.27 -10.21 13.26
C LYS A 193 -23.54 -11.54 13.42
N ASN A 194 -23.00 -11.85 14.60
CA ASN A 194 -22.25 -13.08 14.87
C ASN A 194 -21.13 -13.36 13.85
N TRP A 195 -20.47 -12.31 13.34
CA TRP A 195 -19.41 -12.39 12.33
C TRP A 195 -19.81 -13.14 11.04
N LYS A 196 -21.07 -12.98 10.62
CA LYS A 196 -21.60 -13.53 9.37
C LYS A 196 -21.84 -12.45 8.32
N THR A 197 -21.67 -12.83 7.06
CA THR A 197 -22.05 -12.03 5.89
C THR A 197 -23.58 -12.00 5.76
N SER A 198 -24.13 -11.10 4.93
CA SER A 198 -25.59 -11.05 4.68
C SER A 198 -26.16 -12.39 4.22
N ASP A 199 -25.34 -13.21 3.55
CA ASP A 199 -25.70 -14.54 3.04
C ASP A 199 -25.49 -15.65 4.09
N GLU A 200 -25.44 -15.30 5.37
CA GLU A 200 -25.23 -16.19 6.54
C GLU A 200 -23.88 -16.94 6.58
N GLN A 201 -22.99 -16.71 5.62
CA GLN A 201 -21.66 -17.31 5.58
C GLN A 201 -20.70 -16.65 6.59
N GLU A 202 -19.90 -17.48 7.28
CA GLU A 202 -18.84 -17.01 8.19
C GLU A 202 -17.79 -16.18 7.47
N ILE A 203 -17.39 -15.06 8.09
CA ILE A 203 -16.34 -14.20 7.55
C ILE A 203 -14.99 -14.94 7.62
N LYS A 204 -14.36 -15.13 6.46
CA LYS A 204 -13.05 -15.81 6.36
C LYS A 204 -11.88 -14.89 6.73
N ASN A 205 -12.04 -13.59 6.54
CA ASN A 205 -11.02 -12.58 6.83
C ASN A 205 -11.69 -11.29 7.28
N TRP A 206 -11.71 -11.04 8.58
CA TRP A 206 -12.34 -9.85 9.15
C TRP A 206 -11.62 -8.55 8.77
N GLN A 207 -10.32 -8.59 8.48
CA GLN A 207 -9.55 -7.41 8.06
C GLN A 207 -10.02 -6.90 6.69
N ALA A 208 -10.33 -7.81 5.77
CA ALA A 208 -10.87 -7.43 4.45
C ALA A 208 -12.25 -6.76 4.57
N VAL A 209 -13.08 -7.25 5.50
CA VAL A 209 -14.38 -6.68 5.81
C VAL A 209 -14.25 -5.32 6.49
N ALA A 210 -13.25 -5.14 7.35
CA ALA A 210 -12.93 -3.86 7.97
C ALA A 210 -12.49 -2.81 6.94
N ILE A 211 -11.66 -3.18 5.96
CA ILE A 211 -11.28 -2.28 4.84
C ILE A 211 -12.52 -1.87 4.05
N THR A 212 -13.40 -2.81 3.68
CA THR A 212 -14.63 -2.45 2.96
C THR A 212 -15.60 -1.60 3.79
N TRP A 213 -15.58 -1.73 5.11
CA TRP A 213 -16.33 -0.85 6.01
C TRP A 213 -15.77 0.58 5.97
N MET A 214 -14.44 0.72 6.06
CA MET A 214 -13.74 2.00 5.96
C MET A 214 -14.06 2.72 4.64
N ASP A 215 -13.93 2.02 3.50
CA ASP A 215 -14.23 2.57 2.17
C ASP A 215 -15.67 3.12 2.09
N ARG A 216 -16.63 2.38 2.66
CA ARG A 216 -18.04 2.82 2.70
C ARG A 216 -18.21 4.07 3.55
N VAL A 217 -17.59 4.12 4.73
CA VAL A 217 -17.68 5.28 5.62
C VAL A 217 -17.14 6.55 4.94
N GLU A 218 -16.02 6.46 4.23
CA GLU A 218 -15.47 7.59 3.47
C GLU A 218 -16.37 8.04 2.32
N LEU A 219 -16.94 7.09 1.57
CA LEU A 219 -17.88 7.38 0.49
C LEU A 219 -19.14 8.10 1.00
N PHE A 220 -19.71 7.66 2.13
CA PHE A 220 -20.92 8.27 2.70
C PHE A 220 -20.66 9.59 3.45
N GLY A 221 -19.47 9.77 4.05
CA GLY A 221 -19.05 11.06 4.60
C GLY A 221 -18.97 12.15 3.53
N SER A 222 -18.48 11.79 2.35
CA SER A 222 -18.38 12.69 1.18
C SER A 222 -19.75 13.07 0.61
N GLN A 223 -20.68 12.12 0.49
CA GLN A 223 -22.04 12.39 -0.02
C GLN A 223 -22.89 13.20 0.97
N ASN A 224 -22.82 12.93 2.28
CA ASN A 224 -23.57 13.70 3.28
C ASN A 224 -23.12 15.17 3.36
N SER A 225 -21.84 15.46 3.06
CA SER A 225 -21.33 16.83 2.93
C SER A 225 -21.92 17.56 1.71
N GLN A 226 -22.21 16.85 0.62
CA GLN A 226 -22.90 17.40 -0.55
C GLN A 226 -24.42 17.57 -0.31
N ILE A 227 -25.05 16.63 0.40
CA ILE A 227 -26.49 16.71 0.74
C ILE A 227 -26.76 17.87 1.71
N LYS A 228 -25.91 18.07 2.73
CA LYS A 228 -26.01 19.24 3.65
C LYS A 228 -25.80 20.59 2.93
N LYS A 229 -24.99 20.65 1.86
CA LYS A 229 -24.86 21.86 1.03
C LYS A 229 -26.10 22.10 0.16
N ARG A 230 -26.79 21.05 -0.31
CA ARG A 230 -27.99 21.16 -1.14
C ARG A 230 -29.25 21.50 -0.35
N THR A 231 -29.40 21.02 0.88
CA THR A 231 -30.57 21.34 1.72
C THR A 231 -30.61 22.81 2.18
N SER A 232 -29.49 23.52 2.17
CA SER A 232 -29.43 24.96 2.47
C SER A 232 -29.96 25.85 1.33
N GLN A 233 -29.99 25.34 0.08
CA GLN A 233 -30.40 26.13 -1.10
C GLN A 233 -31.86 25.93 -1.53
N ASN A 234 -32.61 25.03 -0.90
CA ASN A 234 -34.02 24.82 -1.22
C ASN A 234 -34.91 25.54 -0.21
N ARG A 235 -35.02 26.87 -0.37
CA ARG A 235 -36.15 27.60 0.22
C ARG A 235 -37.42 27.11 -0.48
N ASP A 236 -38.32 26.62 0.36
CA ASP A 236 -39.67 26.17 0.09
C ASP A 236 -40.40 27.05 -0.94
N ASN A 237 -40.65 26.50 -2.14
CA ASN A 237 -41.35 27.19 -3.23
C ASN A 237 -42.84 26.78 -3.33
N LEU A 238 -43.48 26.48 -2.20
CA LEU A 238 -44.93 26.37 -2.13
C LEU A 238 -45.59 27.76 -2.03
N LYS A 239 -45.68 28.46 -3.17
CA LYS A 239 -46.71 29.50 -3.32
C LYS A 239 -47.98 28.85 -3.90
N THR A 240 -48.94 28.58 -3.03
CA THR A 240 -50.31 28.28 -3.47
C THR A 240 -51.06 29.60 -3.63
N THR A 241 -51.51 29.92 -4.84
CA THR A 241 -52.46 31.00 -5.06
C THR A 241 -53.86 30.37 -5.04
N LYS A 242 -54.61 30.57 -3.96
CA LYS A 242 -56.01 30.14 -3.86
C LYS A 242 -56.90 31.09 -4.67
N MET A 243 -56.99 30.88 -5.98
CA MET A 243 -58.14 31.32 -6.77
C MET A 243 -58.23 30.44 -8.02
N LYS A 244 -59.19 29.50 -8.01
CA LYS A 244 -59.66 28.79 -9.20
C LYS A 244 -61.13 29.16 -9.33
N ASP A 245 -61.46 29.92 -10.36
CA ASP A 245 -62.83 30.23 -10.75
C ASP A 245 -63.38 29.04 -11.57
N TYR A 246 -64.41 28.40 -11.03
CA TYR A 246 -65.04 27.20 -11.60
C TYR A 246 -66.32 27.54 -12.40
N GLY A 247 -66.41 28.78 -12.91
CA GLY A 247 -67.61 29.32 -13.55
C GLY A 247 -67.78 29.11 -15.06
N GLN A 248 -67.05 28.23 -15.75
CA GLN A 248 -67.28 27.99 -17.18
C GLN A 248 -67.56 26.52 -17.53
N PRO A 249 -68.72 26.21 -18.13
CA PRO A 249 -69.06 24.87 -18.58
C PRO A 249 -68.30 24.48 -19.87
N LEU A 250 -68.05 23.17 -19.97
CA LEU A 250 -67.26 22.45 -20.99
C LEU A 250 -67.74 22.66 -22.44
#